data_AF-A0A2K9NQ38-F1
#
_entry.id   AF-A0A2K9NQ38-F1
#
_cell.length_a   1.000
_cell.length_b   1.000
_cell.length_c   1.000
_cell.angle_alpha   90.00
_cell.angle_beta   90.00
_cell.angle_gamma   90.00
#
_symmetry.space_group_name_H-M   'P 1'
#
loop_
_entity.id
_entity.type
_entity.pdbx_description
1 polymer ?
#
loop_
_entity_poly.entity_id
_entity_poly.type
_entity_poly.pdbx_seq_one_letter_code
_entity_poly.pdbx_strand_id
1 'polypeptide(L)'
;MKLKLLLAWAPLFLFGACSFKSDENKGPPTQETSVTELKVDPNGDSDGDSVKDGEEITRGSNPFVADLPELKIKFLQNYKVEVFYHPKNGDSVKDQKSIVIDTNVKDTNPDFKFRVGNVFARENALKKAASFARFPNHTKGVIEDRDFSWVSYPDIDPRFFHDNSLKYQDIFSESNVIDNIKITLSNQVKLNESPFFKEIKDLKLNFYFLNHETENYELLKTTSVDRHFQSGIFETFESVIENAPINLIKDSFFKRGEFIISEVDDYSIPAMDSTYKIVLKSVKAKSIPVLLETPLEEKFYYVASGASGIRFQDALKVAFDRNYEVREDSLIKIKEFQNNLPEFTYLSDVADKDKLGRWFVMTNEFKEHYLDHLYTPTDRIVLSYNVGSELAYQQNEQFYAYEPTITSNRDEIVMPLGNANQRSIVNIQLKPINRFGTAIENEKIRWETPSSCGKNCIPKHMVCHWDINKYTNYDDALTLTTDLTGEAEKLYLVLDGEEFKMTDLLKEKKIQLYKVGNSTHLEIKNLSKIKEIKPFDEVNLSLKLRALKATTFFGVKLVGVEGDWRGLGGCPFNTPQVAETRGTQVSRDTLEVGEINWLINDLANRGYPYRFKLMDSGDYFQEIKLGVSSTVINYYN
;
A
#
# COMPACT_ATOMS: atom_id res chain seq x y z
N MET A 1 45.49 0.70 67.31
CA MET A 1 45.81 1.18 68.67
C MET A 1 45.41 2.65 68.76
N LYS A 2 44.30 2.92 69.47
CA LYS A 2 43.81 4.20 70.08
C LYS A 2 43.93 5.49 69.23
N LEU A 3 42.89 6.08 68.64
CA LEU A 3 41.56 6.52 69.12
C LEU A 3 41.59 7.63 70.20
N LYS A 4 41.24 8.86 69.79
CA LYS A 4 40.38 9.86 70.48
C LYS A 4 39.70 10.68 69.34
N LEU A 5 38.41 10.62 69.01
CA LEU A 5 37.16 10.73 69.80
C LEU A 5 37.05 12.14 70.42
N LEU A 6 36.02 13.00 70.32
CA LEU A 6 34.59 13.05 69.89
C LEU A 6 34.25 14.59 69.91
N LEU A 7 33.35 15.18 69.13
CA LEU A 7 31.89 15.38 69.33
C LEU A 7 31.50 16.45 68.28
N ALA A 8 30.57 16.31 67.31
CA ALA A 8 29.14 15.97 67.32
C ALA A 8 28.24 17.23 67.10
N TRP A 9 27.15 17.01 66.36
CA TRP A 9 25.90 17.80 66.17
C TRP A 9 25.69 18.59 64.86
N ALA A 10 24.83 18.03 63.99
CA ALA A 10 23.81 18.76 63.23
C ALA A 10 22.63 19.11 64.19
N PRO A 11 21.70 20.07 63.93
CA PRO A 11 21.13 20.45 62.61
C PRO A 11 20.69 21.94 62.47
N LEU A 12 19.90 22.21 61.40
CA LEU A 12 18.89 23.27 61.17
C LEU A 12 19.21 24.45 60.23
N PHE A 13 18.47 24.46 59.12
CA PHE A 13 17.77 25.57 58.47
C PHE A 13 17.88 26.95 59.14
N LEU A 14 18.24 27.95 58.33
CA LEU A 14 17.56 29.25 58.34
C LEU A 14 17.80 29.97 57.00
N PHE A 15 16.67 30.27 56.34
CA PHE A 15 16.54 31.25 55.29
C PHE A 15 17.06 32.61 55.77
N GLY A 16 17.92 33.24 54.96
CA GLY A 16 18.31 34.64 55.09
C GLY A 16 18.09 35.34 53.76
N ALA A 17 16.91 35.93 53.61
CA ALA A 17 16.59 36.85 52.53
C ALA A 17 17.47 38.11 52.62
N CYS A 18 18.17 38.44 51.54
CA CYS A 18 18.65 39.80 51.30
C CYS A 18 17.68 40.50 50.34
N SER A 19 16.86 41.35 50.95
CA SER A 19 16.10 42.42 50.31
C SER A 19 17.04 43.39 49.59
N PHE A 20 16.73 43.71 48.32
CA PHE A 20 17.09 44.98 47.72
C PHE A 20 15.91 45.54 46.90
N LYS A 21 15.28 46.53 47.54
CA LYS A 21 14.72 47.78 47.01
C LYS A 21 14.25 47.83 45.55
N SER A 22 12.94 47.98 45.42
CA SER A 22 12.26 48.60 44.30
C SER A 22 12.66 50.08 44.17
N ASP A 23 13.15 50.46 42.99
CA ASP A 23 12.94 51.79 42.41
C ASP A 23 12.81 51.65 40.88
N GLU A 24 11.62 52.04 40.42
CA GLU A 24 11.20 52.55 39.11
C GLU A 24 11.63 51.87 37.79
N ASN A 25 10.65 51.19 37.18
CA ASN A 25 10.35 51.14 35.75
C ASN A 25 11.51 50.99 34.76
N LYS A 26 11.98 49.75 34.57
CA LYS A 26 12.41 49.25 33.26
C LYS A 26 11.92 47.81 33.09
N GLY A 27 11.04 47.58 32.11
CA GLY A 27 10.61 46.23 31.72
C GLY A 27 11.79 45.37 31.27
N PRO A 28 11.60 44.05 31.12
CA PRO A 28 12.64 43.16 30.64
C PRO A 28 13.12 43.63 29.26
N PRO A 29 14.42 43.50 28.94
CA PRO A 29 14.93 43.95 27.65
C PRO A 29 14.31 43.09 26.57
N THR A 30 13.38 43.67 25.80
CA THR A 30 13.09 43.23 24.45
C THR A 30 14.42 43.26 23.71
N GLN A 31 14.95 42.10 23.34
CA GLN A 31 16.00 42.05 22.33
C GLN A 31 15.37 42.58 21.04
N GLU A 32 15.59 43.86 20.75
CA GLU A 32 15.43 44.37 19.39
C GLU A 32 16.51 43.69 18.54
N THR A 33 16.14 42.60 17.87
CA THR A 33 16.91 42.05 16.77
C THR A 33 16.98 43.13 15.69
N SER A 34 18.12 43.80 15.58
CA SER A 34 18.34 44.81 14.55
C SER A 34 18.29 44.14 13.18
N VAL A 35 17.18 44.38 12.48
CA VAL A 35 16.92 43.96 11.09
C VAL A 35 17.99 44.59 10.19
N THR A 36 18.72 43.75 9.45
CA THR A 36 19.64 44.27 8.42
C THR A 36 18.78 44.54 7.18
N GLU A 37 18.41 45.79 6.93
CA GLU A 37 17.61 46.13 5.75
C GLU A 37 18.43 45.92 4.47
N LEU A 38 17.97 45.01 3.61
CA LEU A 38 18.45 44.89 2.24
C LEU A 38 18.18 46.21 1.51
N LYS A 39 19.22 46.78 0.92
CA LYS A 39 19.12 48.04 0.17
C LYS A 39 18.79 47.74 -1.29
N VAL A 40 17.72 48.35 -1.78
CA VAL A 40 17.32 48.27 -3.19
C VAL A 40 18.28 49.11 -4.05
N ASP A 41 18.85 48.51 -5.10
CA ASP A 41 19.53 49.24 -6.18
C ASP A 41 18.61 49.24 -7.40
N PRO A 42 18.03 50.37 -7.83
CA PRO A 42 17.10 50.41 -8.96
C PRO A 42 17.65 49.85 -10.29
N ASN A 43 18.99 49.77 -10.44
CA ASN A 43 19.64 49.16 -11.61
C ASN A 43 20.20 47.77 -11.35
N GLY A 44 20.10 47.29 -10.11
CA GLY A 44 20.47 45.96 -9.67
C GLY A 44 19.46 44.90 -10.14
N ASP A 45 19.83 43.67 -9.82
CA ASP A 45 19.04 42.45 -9.96
C ASP A 45 19.39 41.62 -8.73
N SER A 46 18.70 41.92 -7.63
CA SER A 46 19.06 41.47 -6.28
C SER A 46 18.79 39.98 -6.06
N ASP A 47 17.77 39.42 -6.71
CA ASP A 47 17.35 38.02 -6.58
C ASP A 47 17.79 37.12 -7.75
N GLY A 48 18.25 37.70 -8.87
CA GLY A 48 18.89 36.98 -9.97
C GLY A 48 17.94 36.62 -11.11
N ASP A 49 16.71 37.13 -11.11
CA ASP A 49 15.68 36.78 -12.08
C ASP A 49 15.82 37.52 -13.42
N SER A 50 16.82 38.39 -13.56
CA SER A 50 17.08 39.21 -14.77
C SER A 50 16.05 40.31 -15.05
N VAL A 51 15.17 40.60 -14.10
CA VAL A 51 14.38 41.83 -14.02
C VAL A 51 15.16 42.82 -13.14
N LYS A 52 15.01 44.12 -13.39
CA LYS A 52 15.67 45.12 -12.54
C LYS A 52 14.83 45.43 -11.31
N ASP A 53 15.47 45.62 -10.16
CA ASP A 53 14.77 45.94 -8.90
C ASP A 53 13.82 47.15 -9.05
N GLY A 54 14.23 48.17 -9.81
CA GLY A 54 13.40 49.34 -10.07
C GLY A 54 12.15 49.05 -10.90
N GLU A 55 12.23 48.09 -11.83
CA GLU A 55 11.13 47.70 -12.70
C GLU A 55 10.09 46.87 -11.92
N GLU A 56 10.55 45.96 -11.07
CA GLU A 56 9.72 45.17 -10.17
C GLU A 56 8.86 46.05 -9.26
N ILE A 57 9.48 47.05 -8.63
CA ILE A 57 8.77 48.04 -7.80
C ILE A 57 7.69 48.77 -8.61
N THR A 58 7.98 49.19 -9.86
CA THR A 58 6.97 49.87 -10.69
C THR A 58 5.80 48.99 -11.08
N ARG A 59 6.01 47.66 -11.12
CA ARG A 59 5.00 46.67 -11.47
C ARG A 59 4.31 46.06 -10.25
N GLY A 60 4.78 46.39 -9.05
CA GLY A 60 4.22 45.96 -7.77
C GLY A 60 4.71 44.60 -7.28
N SER A 61 5.85 44.10 -7.79
CA SER A 61 6.55 42.94 -7.22
C SER A 61 7.64 43.36 -6.22
N ASN A 62 8.19 42.38 -5.51
CA ASN A 62 9.18 42.60 -4.45
C ASN A 62 10.57 42.27 -5.02
N PRO A 63 11.51 43.23 -5.09
CA PRO A 63 12.81 43.05 -5.75
C PRO A 63 13.78 42.08 -5.04
N PHE A 64 13.33 41.43 -3.98
CA PHE A 64 14.09 40.44 -3.23
C PHE A 64 13.45 39.05 -3.33
N VAL A 65 12.47 38.87 -4.21
CA VAL A 65 11.77 37.60 -4.46
C VAL A 65 11.67 37.39 -5.95
N ALA A 66 12.44 36.44 -6.48
CA ALA A 66 12.56 36.25 -7.93
C ALA A 66 11.20 35.98 -8.58
N ASP A 67 10.90 36.74 -9.63
CA ASP A 67 9.75 36.52 -10.50
C ASP A 67 10.09 35.43 -11.53
N LEU A 68 9.61 34.21 -11.29
CA LEU A 68 9.74 33.08 -12.23
C LEU A 68 8.37 32.70 -12.83
N PRO A 69 8.31 32.22 -14.09
CA PRO A 69 7.07 31.66 -14.63
C PRO A 69 6.69 30.39 -13.88
N GLU A 70 5.70 30.45 -12.99
CA GLU A 70 5.29 29.30 -12.18
C GLU A 70 4.38 28.35 -12.96
N LEU A 71 4.81 27.09 -13.11
CA LEU A 71 4.01 26.03 -13.72
C LEU A 71 3.36 25.15 -12.66
N LYS A 72 2.02 25.08 -12.71
CA LYS A 72 1.27 24.06 -11.99
C LYS A 72 1.12 22.83 -12.88
N ILE A 73 1.95 21.83 -12.60
CA ILE A 73 1.91 20.56 -13.31
C ILE A 73 1.09 19.56 -12.51
N LYS A 74 0.14 18.93 -13.18
CA LYS A 74 -0.62 17.82 -12.66
C LYS A 74 -0.44 16.65 -13.60
N PHE A 75 0.17 15.59 -13.12
CA PHE A 75 0.08 14.31 -13.78
C PHE A 75 -1.37 13.84 -13.65
N LEU A 76 -2.07 13.73 -14.77
CA LEU A 76 -3.37 13.09 -14.75
C LEU A 76 -3.08 11.63 -14.41
N GLN A 77 -3.80 11.05 -13.45
CA GLN A 77 -3.63 9.65 -12.99
C GLN A 77 -3.65 8.61 -14.11
N ASN A 78 -4.07 9.05 -15.29
CA ASN A 78 -4.25 8.31 -16.49
C ASN A 78 -2.90 8.06 -17.16
N TYR A 79 -2.42 6.84 -16.98
CA TYR A 79 -1.38 6.22 -17.79
C TYR A 79 -1.90 4.93 -18.42
N LYS A 80 -1.28 4.57 -19.54
CA LYS A 80 -1.47 3.30 -20.23
C LYS A 80 -0.11 2.63 -20.41
N VAL A 81 0.05 1.42 -19.89
CA VAL A 81 1.23 0.58 -20.13
C VAL A 81 0.83 -0.52 -21.11
N GLU A 82 1.54 -0.60 -22.23
CA GLU A 82 1.40 -1.67 -23.22
C GLU A 82 2.69 -2.47 -23.25
N VAL A 83 2.59 -3.77 -22.98
CA VAL A 83 3.75 -4.68 -22.96
C VAL A 83 3.58 -5.67 -24.09
N PHE A 84 4.53 -5.69 -25.01
CA PHE A 84 4.61 -6.63 -26.12
C PHE A 84 5.61 -7.73 -25.75
N TYR A 85 5.24 -8.99 -25.92
CA TYR A 85 6.06 -10.12 -25.54
C TYR A 85 5.76 -11.35 -26.40
N HIS A 86 6.71 -12.30 -26.43
CA HIS A 86 6.50 -13.62 -27.03
C HIS A 86 7.06 -14.71 -26.11
N PRO A 87 6.59 -15.97 -26.24
CA PRO A 87 7.19 -17.10 -25.53
C PRO A 87 8.66 -17.25 -25.90
N LYS A 88 9.52 -17.66 -24.96
CA LYS A 88 10.98 -17.79 -25.18
C LYS A 88 11.39 -18.64 -26.39
N ASN A 89 10.54 -19.59 -26.79
CA ASN A 89 10.75 -20.48 -27.95
C ASN A 89 9.87 -20.12 -29.16
N GLY A 90 9.16 -18.98 -29.11
CA GLY A 90 8.29 -18.48 -30.18
C GLY A 90 9.00 -17.47 -31.07
N ASP A 91 8.36 -17.13 -32.18
CA ASP A 91 8.81 -16.09 -33.11
C ASP A 91 8.32 -14.70 -32.65
N SER A 92 9.23 -13.72 -32.58
CA SER A 92 8.96 -12.38 -32.04
C SER A 92 7.96 -11.55 -32.85
N VAL A 93 7.54 -12.02 -34.03
CA VAL A 93 6.55 -11.34 -34.88
C VAL A 93 5.27 -12.16 -34.96
N LYS A 94 5.36 -13.47 -35.17
CA LYS A 94 4.19 -14.34 -35.35
C LYS A 94 3.49 -14.70 -34.04
N ASP A 95 4.27 -14.88 -32.97
CA ASP A 95 3.78 -15.30 -31.66
C ASP A 95 3.70 -14.15 -30.66
N GLN A 96 3.85 -12.91 -31.14
CA GLN A 96 3.77 -11.72 -30.31
C GLN A 96 2.36 -11.56 -29.72
N LYS A 97 2.34 -11.31 -28.42
CA LYS A 97 1.17 -11.01 -27.61
C LYS A 97 1.35 -9.63 -26.99
N SER A 98 0.23 -9.04 -26.57
CA SER A 98 0.27 -7.80 -25.81
C SER A 98 -0.62 -7.87 -24.58
N ILE A 99 -0.24 -7.13 -23.55
CA ILE A 99 -1.11 -6.76 -22.44
C ILE A 99 -1.20 -5.26 -22.34
N VAL A 100 -2.30 -4.79 -21.77
CA VAL A 100 -2.58 -3.37 -21.57
C VAL A 100 -3.03 -3.17 -20.13
N ILE A 101 -2.32 -2.31 -19.41
CA ILE A 101 -2.72 -1.78 -18.10
C ILE A 101 -3.15 -0.34 -18.35
N ASP A 102 -4.44 -0.06 -18.24
CA ASP A 102 -4.99 1.25 -18.52
C ASP A 102 -5.75 1.78 -17.31
N THR A 103 -5.33 2.96 -16.84
CA THR A 103 -5.97 3.67 -15.73
C THR A 103 -6.96 4.73 -16.23
N ASN A 104 -7.14 4.90 -17.53
CA ASN A 104 -8.20 5.72 -18.13
C ASN A 104 -9.58 5.11 -17.85
N VAL A 105 -10.10 5.27 -16.63
CA VAL A 105 -11.46 4.85 -16.26
C VAL A 105 -12.21 6.07 -15.74
N LYS A 106 -12.47 7.03 -16.63
CA LYS A 106 -12.98 8.36 -16.26
C LYS A 106 -14.49 8.42 -15.93
N ASP A 107 -15.32 7.45 -16.33
CA ASP A 107 -16.79 7.64 -16.28
C ASP A 107 -17.62 6.58 -15.53
N THR A 108 -17.07 5.42 -15.15
CA THR A 108 -17.90 4.32 -14.59
C THR A 108 -17.59 3.93 -13.15
N ASN A 109 -16.48 4.40 -12.57
CA ASN A 109 -16.10 4.05 -11.20
C ASN A 109 -16.16 5.28 -10.26
N PRO A 110 -17.27 5.47 -9.52
CA PRO A 110 -17.40 6.58 -8.57
C PRO A 110 -16.41 6.52 -7.40
N ASP A 111 -15.72 5.39 -7.19
CA ASP A 111 -14.68 5.26 -6.16
C ASP A 111 -13.29 5.74 -6.64
N PHE A 112 -13.12 6.06 -7.93
CA PHE A 112 -11.82 6.47 -8.45
C PHE A 112 -11.51 7.92 -8.02
N LYS A 113 -10.46 8.09 -7.19
CA LYS A 113 -10.07 9.39 -6.65
C LYS A 113 -8.87 9.94 -7.40
N PHE A 114 -9.03 11.12 -8.01
CA PHE A 114 -7.93 11.93 -8.55
C PHE A 114 -6.93 12.33 -7.45
N ARG A 115 -5.80 11.63 -7.39
CA ARG A 115 -4.60 11.99 -6.66
C ARG A 115 -3.59 12.54 -7.66
N VAL A 116 -3.00 13.68 -7.33
CA VAL A 116 -1.89 14.25 -8.08
C VAL A 116 -0.63 13.91 -7.29
N GLY A 117 0.46 13.65 -7.99
CA GLY A 117 1.79 13.55 -7.38
C GLY A 117 2.16 14.80 -6.59
N ASN A 118 2.99 14.63 -5.56
CA ASN A 118 3.58 15.72 -4.80
C ASN A 118 5.05 15.90 -5.16
N VAL A 119 5.58 17.09 -4.89
CA VAL A 119 7.02 17.36 -4.97
C VAL A 119 7.76 16.57 -3.88
N PHE A 120 8.93 16.02 -4.21
CA PHE A 120 9.72 15.17 -3.30
C PHE A 120 10.06 15.85 -1.98
N ALA A 121 10.37 17.15 -2.01
CA ALA A 121 10.66 17.93 -0.82
C ALA A 121 9.48 17.94 0.18
N ARG A 122 8.24 17.96 -0.33
CA ARG A 122 7.03 17.87 0.50
C ARG A 122 6.91 16.51 1.17
N GLU A 123 7.08 15.43 0.41
CA GLU A 123 7.00 14.07 0.95
C GLU A 123 8.08 13.83 2.02
N ASN A 124 9.30 14.29 1.76
CA ASN A 124 10.41 14.21 2.72
C ASN A 124 10.11 15.05 3.97
N ALA A 125 9.67 16.31 3.81
CA ALA A 125 9.33 17.18 4.93
C ALA A 125 8.21 16.63 5.80
N LEU A 126 7.15 16.10 5.17
CA LEU A 126 6.02 15.51 5.86
C LEU A 126 6.41 14.21 6.60
N LYS A 127 7.23 13.36 5.97
CA LYS A 127 7.77 12.14 6.60
C LYS A 127 8.64 12.48 7.81
N LYS A 128 9.53 13.48 7.68
CA LYS A 128 10.36 13.96 8.79
C LYS A 128 9.53 14.59 9.89
N ALA A 129 8.54 15.42 9.54
CA ALA A 129 7.61 16.00 10.49
C ALA A 129 6.87 14.91 11.28
N ALA A 130 6.32 13.89 10.61
CA ALA A 130 5.67 12.76 11.28
C ALA A 130 6.59 12.03 12.26
N SER A 131 7.85 11.80 11.89
CA SER A 131 8.81 11.11 12.77
C SER A 131 9.16 11.85 14.07
N PHE A 132 8.94 13.17 14.12
CA PHE A 132 9.21 14.01 15.30
C PHE A 132 7.98 14.82 15.77
N ALA A 133 6.78 14.49 15.28
CA ALA A 133 5.60 15.37 15.31
C ALA A 133 5.17 15.79 16.72
N ARG A 134 5.47 14.96 17.72
CA ARG A 134 5.21 15.22 19.14
C ARG A 134 5.98 16.44 19.65
N PHE A 135 7.14 16.75 19.08
CA PHE A 135 7.92 17.91 19.46
C PHE A 135 7.59 19.07 18.53
N PRO A 136 7.23 20.24 19.06
CA PRO A 136 7.30 21.44 18.27
C PRO A 136 8.78 21.64 17.90
N ASN A 137 9.02 21.93 16.63
CA ASN A 137 10.20 22.60 16.07
C ASN A 137 11.01 21.82 15.04
N HIS A 138 11.81 22.64 14.37
CA HIS A 138 12.80 22.39 13.35
C HIS A 138 13.23 20.93 13.16
N THR A 139 13.04 20.43 11.95
CA THR A 139 13.64 19.18 11.49
C THR A 139 14.85 19.47 10.61
N LYS A 140 15.88 18.64 10.74
CA LYS A 140 17.05 18.66 9.86
C LYS A 140 17.00 17.44 8.95
N GLY A 141 17.40 17.60 7.70
CA GLY A 141 17.50 16.49 6.78
C GLY A 141 18.28 16.84 5.53
N VAL A 142 18.57 15.82 4.73
CA VAL A 142 19.14 15.99 3.40
C VAL A 142 18.02 16.47 2.49
N ILE A 143 18.20 17.65 1.91
CA ILE A 143 17.31 18.21 0.89
C ILE A 143 18.19 18.51 -0.33
N GLU A 144 17.91 17.83 -1.43
CA GLU A 144 18.66 18.01 -2.67
C GLU A 144 17.92 18.94 -3.62
N ASP A 145 18.65 19.52 -4.57
CA ASP A 145 18.07 20.44 -5.55
C ASP A 145 16.97 19.82 -6.41
N ARG A 146 17.10 18.53 -6.70
CA ARG A 146 16.10 17.74 -7.43
C ARG A 146 14.81 17.55 -6.63
N ASP A 147 14.87 17.57 -5.30
CA ASP A 147 13.69 17.36 -4.46
C ASP A 147 12.65 18.45 -4.67
N PHE A 148 13.05 19.61 -5.20
CA PHE A 148 12.17 20.74 -5.49
C PHE A 148 11.57 20.74 -6.90
N SER A 149 12.08 19.90 -7.80
CA SER A 149 11.59 19.82 -9.19
C SER A 149 10.94 18.48 -9.52
N TRP A 150 11.27 17.44 -8.75
CA TRP A 150 10.79 16.08 -8.99
C TRP A 150 9.43 15.85 -8.37
N VAL A 151 8.54 15.27 -9.18
CA VAL A 151 7.19 14.91 -8.79
C VAL A 151 6.97 13.43 -9.06
N SER A 152 6.63 12.68 -8.00
CA SER A 152 6.24 11.26 -8.10
C SER A 152 4.92 11.13 -8.86
N TYR A 153 4.75 10.09 -9.67
CA TYR A 153 3.40 9.74 -10.11
C TYR A 153 2.51 9.38 -8.90
N PRO A 154 1.20 9.65 -8.96
CA PRO A 154 0.30 9.44 -7.83
C PRO A 154 0.17 7.97 -7.43
N ASP A 155 -0.16 7.74 -6.16
CA ASP A 155 -0.45 6.39 -5.64
C ASP A 155 -1.52 5.68 -6.47
N ILE A 156 -1.28 4.40 -6.73
CA ILE A 156 -2.18 3.53 -7.46
C ILE A 156 -3.24 2.99 -6.48
N ASP A 157 -4.51 2.93 -6.90
CA ASP A 157 -5.56 2.28 -6.10
C ASP A 157 -5.15 0.81 -5.81
N PRO A 158 -5.11 0.38 -4.53
CA PRO A 158 -4.65 -0.96 -4.17
C PRO A 158 -5.44 -2.09 -4.85
N ARG A 159 -6.74 -1.90 -5.09
CA ARG A 159 -7.57 -2.92 -5.76
C ARG A 159 -7.15 -3.08 -7.21
N PHE A 160 -6.93 -1.96 -7.90
CA PHE A 160 -6.40 -1.97 -9.27
C PHE A 160 -4.99 -2.57 -9.32
N PHE A 161 -4.10 -2.14 -8.42
CA PHE A 161 -2.72 -2.62 -8.35
C PHE A 161 -2.63 -4.14 -8.19
N HIS A 162 -3.29 -4.68 -7.18
CA HIS A 162 -3.20 -6.11 -6.86
C HIS A 162 -3.87 -7.01 -7.92
N ASP A 163 -5.00 -6.57 -8.49
CA ASP A 163 -5.67 -7.33 -9.55
C ASP A 163 -4.81 -7.39 -10.84
N ASN A 164 -4.17 -6.29 -11.22
CA ASN A 164 -3.23 -6.29 -12.34
C ASN A 164 -1.98 -7.14 -12.06
N SER A 165 -1.45 -7.10 -10.83
CA SER A 165 -0.32 -7.94 -10.41
C SER A 165 -0.64 -9.44 -10.60
N LEU A 166 -1.81 -9.89 -10.13
CA LEU A 166 -2.27 -11.28 -10.29
C LEU A 166 -2.64 -11.67 -11.73
N LYS A 167 -2.83 -10.71 -12.64
CA LYS A 167 -3.10 -10.97 -14.05
C LYS A 167 -1.84 -11.03 -14.90
N TYR A 168 -0.86 -10.18 -14.59
CA TYR A 168 0.19 -9.85 -15.55
C TYR A 168 1.61 -10.06 -15.04
N GLN A 169 1.85 -10.17 -13.73
CA GLN A 169 3.22 -10.27 -13.22
C GLN A 169 3.95 -11.55 -13.71
N ASP A 170 3.24 -12.67 -13.89
CA ASP A 170 3.81 -13.91 -14.44
C ASP A 170 4.35 -13.78 -15.88
N ILE A 171 3.92 -12.76 -16.62
CA ILE A 171 4.43 -12.49 -17.98
C ILE A 171 5.91 -12.14 -17.93
N PHE A 172 6.38 -11.55 -16.84
CA PHE A 172 7.77 -11.15 -16.62
C PHE A 172 8.66 -12.29 -16.07
N SER A 173 8.16 -13.52 -16.11
CA SER A 173 8.92 -14.74 -15.82
C SER A 173 9.86 -15.12 -16.98
N GLU A 174 10.81 -16.01 -16.73
CA GLU A 174 11.78 -16.49 -17.72
C GLU A 174 11.16 -17.24 -18.91
N SER A 175 9.86 -17.54 -18.84
CA SER A 175 9.12 -18.24 -19.90
C SER A 175 8.83 -17.34 -21.12
N ASN A 176 8.87 -16.02 -20.95
CA ASN A 176 8.60 -15.04 -22.00
C ASN A 176 9.80 -14.12 -22.21
N VAL A 177 9.85 -13.53 -23.40
CA VAL A 177 10.77 -12.46 -23.77
C VAL A 177 9.93 -11.20 -24.01
N ILE A 178 10.30 -10.11 -23.35
CA ILE A 178 9.64 -8.81 -23.52
C ILE A 178 10.26 -8.11 -24.72
N ASP A 179 9.45 -7.79 -25.72
CA ASP A 179 9.87 -7.13 -26.96
C ASP A 179 9.93 -5.62 -26.81
N ASN A 180 8.87 -5.03 -26.22
CA ASN A 180 8.75 -3.59 -26.02
C ASN A 180 7.82 -3.32 -24.84
N ILE A 181 8.12 -2.26 -24.09
CA ILE A 181 7.22 -1.67 -23.09
C ILE A 181 6.98 -0.23 -23.52
N LYS A 182 5.72 0.07 -23.83
CA LYS A 182 5.25 1.40 -24.20
C LYS A 182 4.43 1.98 -23.06
N ILE A 183 4.77 3.19 -22.64
CA ILE A 183 4.05 3.92 -21.58
C ILE A 183 3.54 5.23 -22.17
N THR A 184 2.23 5.40 -22.16
CA THR A 184 1.56 6.65 -22.52
C THR A 184 1.11 7.35 -21.24
N LEU A 185 1.51 8.60 -21.08
CA LEU A 185 1.29 9.43 -19.90
C LEU A 185 0.44 10.64 -20.28
N SER A 186 -0.66 10.86 -19.57
CA SER A 186 -1.49 12.05 -19.74
C SER A 186 -1.06 13.15 -18.77
N ASN A 187 -0.61 14.28 -19.29
CA ASN A 187 -0.09 15.39 -18.50
C ASN A 187 -1.02 16.59 -18.62
N GLN A 188 -1.19 17.33 -17.53
CA GLN A 188 -1.87 18.61 -17.49
C GLN A 188 -0.93 19.67 -16.93
N VAL A 189 -0.82 20.80 -17.62
CA VAL A 189 0.03 21.93 -17.21
C VAL A 189 -0.79 23.21 -17.24
N LYS A 190 -0.56 24.08 -16.25
CA LYS A 190 -1.07 25.44 -16.25
C LYS A 190 0.06 26.40 -15.89
N LEU A 191 0.26 27.42 -16.71
CA LEU A 191 1.04 28.59 -16.32
C LEU A 191 0.20 29.46 -15.38
N ASN A 192 0.71 29.73 -14.19
CA ASN A 192 0.04 30.62 -13.24
C ASN A 192 -0.02 32.04 -13.80
N GLU A 193 -1.03 32.79 -13.35
CA GLU A 193 -1.18 34.19 -13.75
C GLU A 193 -0.05 35.03 -13.17
N SER A 194 0.68 35.72 -14.06
CA SER A 194 1.78 36.61 -13.67
C SER A 194 1.64 37.97 -14.37
N PRO A 195 2.04 39.08 -13.70
CA PRO A 195 2.21 40.37 -14.36
C PRO A 195 3.26 40.33 -15.48
N PHE A 196 4.31 39.53 -15.31
CA PHE A 196 5.49 39.47 -16.17
C PHE A 196 5.35 38.44 -17.30
N PHE A 197 4.77 37.28 -16.99
CA PHE A 197 4.79 36.13 -17.89
C PHE A 197 3.37 35.82 -18.40
N LYS A 198 3.13 36.12 -19.68
CA LYS A 198 1.85 35.83 -20.35
C LYS A 198 1.85 34.48 -21.07
N GLU A 199 3.01 34.03 -21.53
CA GLU A 199 3.17 32.73 -22.20
C GLU A 199 4.56 32.14 -21.96
N ILE A 200 4.67 30.83 -22.09
CA ILE A 200 5.93 30.09 -22.25
C ILE A 200 5.85 29.20 -23.49
N LYS A 201 6.99 28.72 -23.99
CA LYS A 201 7.04 27.86 -25.18
C LYS A 201 7.93 26.64 -24.97
N ASP A 202 7.67 25.60 -25.76
CA ASP A 202 8.56 24.45 -25.96
C ASP A 202 8.93 23.76 -24.63
N LEU A 203 7.90 23.39 -23.86
CA LEU A 203 8.06 22.75 -22.55
C LEU A 203 8.81 21.42 -22.69
N LYS A 204 9.90 21.26 -21.94
CA LYS A 204 10.68 20.03 -21.85
C LYS A 204 10.45 19.34 -20.52
N LEU A 205 10.02 18.09 -20.58
CA LEU A 205 9.84 17.23 -19.41
C LEU A 205 10.84 16.07 -19.45
N ASN A 206 11.47 15.81 -18.31
CA ASN A 206 12.21 14.58 -18.07
C ASN A 206 11.35 13.59 -17.30
N PHE A 207 11.52 12.31 -17.62
CA PHE A 207 10.90 11.19 -16.92
C PHE A 207 11.98 10.26 -16.39
N TYR A 208 11.91 9.94 -15.12
CA TYR A 208 12.86 9.07 -14.42
C TYR A 208 12.13 7.89 -13.78
N PHE A 209 12.90 6.88 -13.38
CA PHE A 209 12.45 5.86 -12.43
C PHE A 209 13.57 5.48 -11.49
N LEU A 210 13.22 4.93 -10.32
CA LEU A 210 14.18 4.37 -9.38
C LEU A 210 14.54 2.94 -9.80
N ASN A 211 15.79 2.73 -10.20
CA ASN A 211 16.31 1.38 -10.41
C ASN A 211 16.80 0.81 -9.08
N HIS A 212 16.02 -0.13 -8.52
CA HIS A 212 16.32 -0.78 -7.25
C HIS A 212 17.55 -1.69 -7.26
N GLU A 213 18.04 -2.10 -8.43
CA GLU A 213 19.28 -2.90 -8.52
C GLU A 213 20.52 -2.03 -8.34
N THR A 214 20.48 -0.80 -8.85
CA THR A 214 21.59 0.15 -8.80
C THR A 214 21.42 1.21 -7.70
N GLU A 215 20.25 1.26 -7.06
CA GLU A 215 19.83 2.28 -6.11
C GLU A 215 19.93 3.71 -6.68
N ASN A 216 19.74 3.85 -7.99
CA ASN A 216 19.88 5.12 -8.69
C ASN A 216 18.64 5.46 -9.52
N TYR A 217 18.37 6.76 -9.66
CA TYR A 217 17.34 7.24 -10.56
C TYR A 217 17.89 7.33 -11.99
N GLU A 218 17.21 6.68 -12.92
CA GLU A 218 17.61 6.59 -14.33
C GLU A 218 16.64 7.37 -15.22
N LEU A 219 17.18 8.14 -16.17
CA LEU A 219 16.39 8.89 -17.15
C LEU A 219 15.79 7.94 -18.18
N LEU A 220 14.46 7.90 -18.25
CA LEU A 220 13.69 7.14 -19.25
C LEU A 220 13.60 7.89 -20.57
N LYS A 221 13.22 9.17 -20.50
CA LYS A 221 12.89 9.97 -21.68
C LYS A 221 12.88 11.46 -21.35
N THR A 222 13.35 12.26 -22.30
CA THR A 222 13.05 13.69 -22.38
C THR A 222 12.03 13.91 -23.50
N THR A 223 10.94 14.61 -23.18
CA THR A 223 9.87 14.96 -24.12
C THR A 223 9.81 16.48 -24.28
N SER A 224 9.92 16.96 -25.52
CA SER A 224 9.67 18.36 -25.86
C SER A 224 8.24 18.51 -26.39
N VAL A 225 7.51 19.48 -25.84
CA VAL A 225 6.15 19.82 -26.26
C VAL A 225 6.19 21.16 -26.98
N ASP A 226 6.30 21.09 -28.31
CA ASP A 226 6.42 22.26 -29.19
C ASP A 226 5.07 23.00 -29.31
N ARG A 227 4.72 23.75 -28.26
CA ARG A 227 3.45 24.48 -28.09
C ARG A 227 3.68 25.76 -27.29
N HIS A 228 2.70 26.66 -27.36
CA HIS A 228 2.64 27.85 -26.52
C HIS A 228 1.68 27.58 -25.36
N PHE A 229 2.14 27.77 -24.13
CA PHE A 229 1.30 27.66 -22.95
C PHE A 229 0.92 29.05 -22.45
N GLN A 230 -0.37 29.35 -22.48
CA GLN A 230 -0.87 30.66 -22.07
C GLN A 230 -1.16 30.70 -20.56
N SER A 231 -0.87 31.85 -19.95
CA SER A 231 -1.16 32.12 -18.55
C SER A 231 -2.65 31.93 -18.22
N GLY A 232 -2.94 31.24 -17.12
CA GLY A 232 -4.30 31.03 -16.61
C GLY A 232 -5.01 29.79 -17.17
N ILE A 233 -4.53 29.22 -18.29
CA ILE A 233 -5.19 28.13 -19.01
C ILE A 233 -4.58 26.77 -18.63
N PHE A 234 -5.44 25.77 -18.40
CA PHE A 234 -5.01 24.38 -18.28
C PHE A 234 -4.93 23.73 -19.65
N GLU A 235 -3.76 23.19 -19.99
CA GLU A 235 -3.52 22.47 -21.22
C GLU A 235 -3.16 21.02 -20.93
N THR A 236 -3.63 20.12 -21.81
CA THR A 236 -3.37 18.69 -21.68
C THR A 236 -2.61 18.17 -22.90
N PHE A 237 -1.66 17.28 -22.66
CA PHE A 237 -0.91 16.60 -23.71
C PHE A 237 -0.45 15.22 -23.26
N GLU A 238 -0.13 14.38 -24.23
CA GLU A 238 0.38 13.03 -23.96
C GLU A 238 1.89 12.97 -24.18
N SER A 239 2.57 12.22 -23.31
CA SER A 239 3.97 11.85 -23.47
C SER A 239 4.04 10.34 -23.67
N VAL A 240 4.82 9.89 -24.65
CA VAL A 240 5.00 8.46 -24.95
C VAL A 240 6.45 8.07 -24.71
N ILE A 241 6.65 7.05 -23.88
CA ILE A 241 7.93 6.41 -23.60
C ILE A 241 7.89 5.05 -24.28
N GLU A 242 8.75 4.85 -25.28
CA GLU A 242 8.92 3.56 -25.97
C GLU A 242 10.16 2.85 -25.43
N ASN A 243 10.18 1.52 -25.49
CA ASN A 243 11.27 0.67 -24.98
C ASN A 243 11.62 0.92 -23.51
N ALA A 244 10.60 1.11 -22.66
CA ALA A 244 10.83 1.30 -21.25
C ALA A 244 11.51 0.06 -20.62
N PRO A 245 12.41 0.25 -19.63
CA PRO A 245 13.12 -0.84 -18.97
C PRO A 245 12.17 -1.86 -18.31
N ILE A 246 12.52 -3.14 -18.36
CA ILE A 246 11.69 -4.21 -17.79
C ILE A 246 11.58 -4.08 -16.26
N ASN A 247 12.66 -3.70 -15.59
CA ASN A 247 12.73 -3.51 -14.14
C ASN A 247 11.82 -2.38 -13.62
N LEU A 248 11.53 -1.35 -14.44
CA LEU A 248 10.50 -0.35 -14.12
C LEU A 248 9.15 -1.03 -13.85
N ILE A 249 8.72 -1.94 -14.73
CA ILE A 249 7.42 -2.59 -14.58
C ILE A 249 7.49 -3.77 -13.60
N LYS A 250 8.50 -4.62 -13.73
CA LYS A 250 8.61 -5.85 -12.95
C LYS A 250 8.93 -5.60 -11.48
N ASP A 251 9.89 -4.73 -11.19
CA ASP A 251 10.46 -4.58 -9.84
C ASP A 251 10.00 -3.32 -9.13
N SER A 252 9.77 -2.23 -9.86
CA SER A 252 9.25 -0.99 -9.26
C SER A 252 7.72 -1.04 -9.19
N PHE A 253 7.06 -1.16 -10.35
CA PHE A 253 5.61 -1.14 -10.42
C PHE A 253 4.99 -2.35 -9.71
N PHE A 254 5.20 -3.58 -10.19
CA PHE A 254 4.49 -4.76 -9.67
C PHE A 254 4.89 -5.22 -8.26
N LYS A 255 6.10 -4.90 -7.77
CA LYS A 255 6.52 -5.30 -6.42
C LYS A 255 6.39 -4.22 -5.37
N ARG A 256 6.47 -2.95 -5.76
CA ARG A 256 6.52 -1.83 -4.80
C ARG A 256 5.38 -0.84 -4.96
N GLY A 257 4.68 -0.86 -6.09
CA GLY A 257 3.69 0.16 -6.44
C GLY A 257 4.34 1.49 -6.84
N GLU A 258 5.64 1.51 -7.06
CA GLU A 258 6.42 2.68 -7.48
C GLU A 258 6.44 2.79 -9.00
N PHE A 259 6.40 4.00 -9.53
CA PHE A 259 6.31 4.22 -10.97
C PHE A 259 7.28 5.30 -11.45
N ILE A 260 6.81 6.17 -12.33
CA ILE A 260 7.62 7.20 -12.98
C ILE A 260 7.70 8.43 -12.07
N ILE A 261 8.81 9.15 -12.19
CA ILE A 261 9.02 10.48 -11.62
C ILE A 261 9.15 11.44 -12.79
N SER A 262 8.61 12.65 -12.67
CA SER A 262 8.71 13.65 -13.72
C SER A 262 9.29 14.95 -13.19
N GLU A 263 9.98 15.66 -14.09
CA GLU A 263 10.64 16.92 -13.83
C GLU A 263 10.45 17.88 -15.01
N VAL A 264 10.25 19.16 -14.73
CA VAL A 264 10.39 20.22 -15.73
C VAL A 264 11.88 20.51 -15.93
N ASP A 265 12.41 20.15 -17.10
CA ASP A 265 13.81 20.41 -17.41
C ASP A 265 14.03 21.86 -17.84
N ASP A 266 13.25 22.32 -18.83
CA ASP A 266 13.41 23.66 -19.40
C ASP A 266 12.17 24.09 -20.21
N TYR A 267 12.08 25.38 -20.50
CA TYR A 267 11.14 25.97 -21.46
C TYR A 267 11.63 27.37 -21.85
N SER A 268 11.18 27.84 -23.01
CA SER A 268 11.47 29.20 -23.48
C SER A 268 10.55 30.20 -22.78
N ILE A 269 11.12 31.34 -22.38
CA ILE A 269 10.45 32.49 -21.77
C ILE A 269 10.53 33.66 -22.75
N PRO A 270 9.53 33.85 -23.63
CA PRO A 270 9.57 34.87 -24.68
C PRO A 270 9.75 36.29 -24.16
N ALA A 271 9.19 36.59 -22.97
CA ALA A 271 9.27 37.92 -22.36
C ALA A 271 10.71 38.34 -21.99
N MET A 272 11.63 37.38 -21.88
CA MET A 272 13.01 37.58 -21.43
C MET A 272 14.06 37.20 -22.47
N ASP A 273 13.64 36.66 -23.62
CA ASP A 273 14.54 36.07 -24.63
C ASP A 273 15.56 35.07 -24.01
N SER A 274 15.06 34.24 -23.09
CA SER A 274 15.86 33.30 -22.30
C SER A 274 15.09 32.00 -22.05
N THR A 275 15.72 31.04 -21.35
CA THR A 275 15.07 29.80 -20.93
C THR A 275 14.99 29.70 -19.41
N TYR A 276 13.99 28.97 -18.91
CA TYR A 276 13.79 28.74 -17.49
C TYR A 276 15.05 28.26 -16.79
N LYS A 277 15.78 27.32 -17.40
CA LYS A 277 16.99 26.74 -16.83
C LYS A 277 18.11 27.77 -16.68
N ILE A 278 18.24 28.71 -17.62
CA ILE A 278 19.22 29.80 -17.56
C ILE A 278 18.85 30.78 -16.45
N VAL A 279 17.60 31.23 -16.41
CA VAL A 279 17.11 32.17 -15.40
C VAL A 279 17.19 31.57 -14.00
N LEU A 280 16.69 30.34 -13.82
CA LEU A 280 16.74 29.63 -12.54
C LEU A 280 18.16 29.46 -12.01
N LYS A 281 19.15 29.23 -12.89
CA LYS A 281 20.56 29.14 -12.49
C LYS A 281 21.08 30.47 -11.93
N SER A 282 20.68 31.59 -12.51
CA SER A 282 21.00 32.93 -12.01
C SER A 282 20.32 33.19 -10.67
N VAL A 283 19.03 32.90 -10.56
CA VAL A 283 18.25 33.00 -9.31
C VAL A 283 18.87 32.19 -8.18
N LYS A 284 19.16 30.90 -8.41
CA LYS A 284 19.79 30.01 -7.43
C LYS A 284 21.18 30.46 -6.98
N ALA A 285 21.86 31.33 -7.73
CA ALA A 285 23.16 31.86 -7.34
C ALA A 285 23.07 33.02 -6.35
N LYS A 286 21.92 33.71 -6.25
CA LYS A 286 21.72 34.91 -5.42
C LYS A 286 20.68 34.72 -4.32
N SER A 287 19.81 33.72 -4.45
CA SER A 287 18.66 33.50 -3.57
C SER A 287 18.67 32.14 -2.87
N ILE A 288 17.89 32.05 -1.80
CA ILE A 288 17.57 30.81 -1.07
C ILE A 288 16.16 30.37 -1.48
N PRO A 289 15.97 29.10 -1.88
CA PRO A 289 14.64 28.55 -2.08
C PRO A 289 13.95 28.30 -0.73
N VAL A 290 12.75 28.84 -0.62
CA VAL A 290 11.81 28.67 0.48
C VAL A 290 10.54 28.03 -0.09
N LEU A 291 10.34 26.75 0.20
CA LEU A 291 9.13 26.03 -0.17
C LEU A 291 8.06 26.22 0.91
N LEU A 292 6.90 26.74 0.53
CA LEU A 292 5.72 26.85 1.38
C LEU A 292 4.72 25.76 1.01
N GLU A 293 4.38 24.91 1.97
CA GLU A 293 3.41 23.83 1.85
C GLU A 293 2.25 24.05 2.82
N THR A 294 1.04 24.10 2.29
CA THR A 294 -0.20 24.15 3.05
C THR A 294 -1.26 23.26 2.39
N PRO A 295 -2.38 22.99 3.07
CA PRO A 295 -3.51 22.31 2.44
C PRO A 295 -4.11 23.04 1.22
N LEU A 296 -3.85 24.34 1.05
CA LEU A 296 -4.43 25.16 -0.03
C LEU A 296 -3.47 25.39 -1.19
N GLU A 297 -2.17 25.51 -0.90
CA GLU A 297 -1.15 25.84 -1.87
C GLU A 297 0.19 25.19 -1.56
N GLU A 298 0.92 24.93 -2.64
CA GLU A 298 2.32 24.54 -2.71
C GLU A 298 3.00 25.62 -3.55
N LYS A 299 3.96 26.35 -2.98
CA LYS A 299 4.59 27.51 -3.64
C LYS A 299 6.06 27.68 -3.28
N PHE A 300 6.86 27.99 -4.29
CA PHE A 300 8.26 28.34 -4.16
C PHE A 300 8.46 29.85 -4.06
N TYR A 301 9.30 30.26 -3.12
CA TYR A 301 9.81 31.62 -3.01
C TYR A 301 11.33 31.58 -3.09
N TYR A 302 11.93 32.30 -4.03
CA TYR A 302 13.38 32.44 -4.14
C TYR A 302 13.79 33.77 -3.53
N VAL A 303 14.21 33.74 -2.27
CA VAL A 303 14.45 34.94 -1.47
C VAL A 303 15.91 35.37 -1.58
N ALA A 304 16.16 36.61 -1.99
CA ALA A 304 17.51 37.17 -2.10
C ALA A 304 18.26 37.04 -0.77
N SER A 305 19.44 36.42 -0.82
CA SER A 305 20.26 36.18 0.37
C SER A 305 21.22 37.33 0.67
N GLY A 306 21.55 38.14 -0.33
CA GLY A 306 22.61 39.15 -0.24
C GLY A 306 24.01 38.53 -0.10
N ALA A 307 25.06 39.36 -0.19
CA ALA A 307 26.45 38.88 -0.18
C ALA A 307 26.88 38.28 1.17
N SER A 308 26.24 38.68 2.27
CA SER A 308 26.52 38.20 3.62
C SER A 308 25.61 37.06 4.08
N GLY A 309 24.59 36.69 3.30
CA GLY A 309 23.50 35.83 3.75
C GLY A 309 22.42 36.59 4.53
N ILE A 310 21.31 35.89 4.80
CA ILE A 310 20.07 36.42 5.37
C ILE A 310 19.60 35.59 6.57
N ARG A 311 19.02 36.21 7.59
CA ARG A 311 18.43 35.49 8.73
C ARG A 311 17.05 34.94 8.37
N PHE A 312 16.62 33.89 9.08
CA PHE A 312 15.31 33.28 8.85
C PHE A 312 14.15 34.28 8.89
N GLN A 313 14.08 35.13 9.92
CA GLN A 313 13.00 36.12 10.06
C GLN A 313 13.01 37.17 8.94
N ASP A 314 14.19 37.57 8.49
CA ASP A 314 14.34 38.50 7.37
C ASP A 314 13.88 37.83 6.06
N ALA A 315 14.20 36.56 5.86
CA ALA A 315 13.72 35.80 4.70
C ALA A 315 12.19 35.65 4.71
N LEU A 316 11.58 35.37 5.86
CA LEU A 316 10.12 35.33 6.00
C LEU A 316 9.47 36.70 5.77
N LYS A 317 10.10 37.78 6.25
CA LYS A 317 9.64 39.15 6.01
C LYS A 317 9.66 39.49 4.53
N VAL A 318 10.68 39.07 3.81
CA VAL A 318 10.75 39.27 2.36
C VAL A 318 9.68 38.46 1.63
N ALA A 319 9.49 37.18 1.99
CA ALA A 319 8.52 36.29 1.33
C ALA A 319 7.04 36.60 1.67
N PHE A 320 6.75 37.04 2.90
CA PHE A 320 5.39 37.12 3.44
C PHE A 320 5.02 38.49 4.02
N ASP A 321 5.91 39.48 3.92
CA ASP A 321 5.78 40.81 4.55
C ASP A 321 5.48 40.69 6.06
N ARG A 322 4.32 41.15 6.54
CA ARG A 322 3.92 41.08 7.95
C ARG A 322 3.00 39.90 8.27
N ASN A 323 2.75 39.01 7.31
CA ASN A 323 1.81 37.90 7.45
C ASN A 323 2.46 36.65 8.05
N TYR A 324 3.35 36.80 9.03
CA TYR A 324 3.95 35.68 9.75
C TYR A 324 4.16 36.03 11.23
N GLU A 325 4.27 35.00 12.07
CA GLU A 325 4.54 35.16 13.50
C GLU A 325 5.55 34.10 13.96
N VAL A 326 6.66 34.56 14.53
CA VAL A 326 7.63 33.74 15.24
C VAL A 326 7.58 34.11 16.72
N ARG A 327 7.44 33.10 17.59
CA ARG A 327 7.34 33.28 19.04
C ARG A 327 8.03 32.12 19.73
N GLU A 328 8.73 32.38 20.84
CA GLU A 328 9.38 31.32 21.65
C GLU A 328 10.18 30.35 20.77
N ASP A 329 11.08 30.93 19.97
CA ASP A 329 11.99 30.22 19.05
C ASP A 329 11.31 29.32 18.00
N SER A 330 10.04 29.59 17.69
CA SER A 330 9.22 28.71 16.85
C SER A 330 8.36 29.51 15.87
N LEU A 331 8.16 28.97 14.66
CA LEU A 331 7.19 29.52 13.71
C LEU A 331 5.76 29.14 14.14
N ILE A 332 4.92 30.13 14.39
CA ILE A 332 3.55 29.94 14.91
C ILE A 332 2.48 30.15 13.85
N LYS A 333 2.73 31.06 12.90
CA LYS A 333 1.73 31.46 11.92
C LYS A 333 2.38 31.93 10.62
N ILE A 334 1.76 31.58 9.49
CA ILE A 334 1.95 32.24 8.19
C ILE A 334 0.55 32.39 7.57
N LYS A 335 0.23 33.59 7.09
CA LYS A 335 -1.09 33.97 6.54
C LYS A 335 -2.24 33.52 7.47
N GLU A 336 -3.21 32.74 6.98
CA GLU A 336 -4.35 32.23 7.75
C GLU A 336 -4.04 30.99 8.60
N PHE A 337 -2.91 30.32 8.38
CA PHE A 337 -2.58 29.06 9.04
C PHE A 337 -1.80 29.31 10.33
N GLN A 338 -2.39 28.91 11.44
CA GLN A 338 -1.83 29.07 12.78
C GLN A 338 -1.77 27.71 13.48
N ASN A 339 -0.71 27.48 14.25
CA ASN A 339 -0.58 26.30 15.10
C ASN A 339 -1.78 26.16 16.03
N ASN A 340 -2.60 25.13 15.80
CA ASN A 340 -3.80 24.84 16.57
C ASN A 340 -4.02 23.33 16.81
N LEU A 341 -3.07 22.49 16.36
CA LEU A 341 -3.05 21.07 16.69
C LEU A 341 -2.75 20.89 18.19
N PRO A 342 -3.64 20.20 18.94
CA PRO A 342 -3.45 19.96 20.37
C PRO A 342 -2.20 19.11 20.61
N GLU A 343 -1.65 19.17 21.82
CA GLU A 343 -0.58 18.26 22.23
C GLU A 343 -1.07 16.81 22.20
N PHE A 344 -0.21 15.90 21.73
CA PHE A 344 -0.49 14.48 21.62
C PHE A 344 0.71 13.63 21.99
N THR A 345 0.48 12.36 22.31
CA THR A 345 1.56 11.39 22.59
C THR A 345 1.84 10.53 21.38
N TYR A 346 0.78 10.11 20.68
CA TYR A 346 0.83 9.25 19.49
C TYR A 346 0.19 9.96 18.31
N LEU A 347 0.68 9.70 17.10
CA LEU A 347 0.06 10.22 15.89
C LEU A 347 -1.37 9.70 15.70
N SER A 348 -1.70 8.53 16.27
CA SER A 348 -3.08 8.04 16.33
C SER A 348 -4.05 8.99 17.04
N ASP A 349 -3.58 9.79 18.01
CA ASP A 349 -4.41 10.68 18.83
C ASP A 349 -4.96 11.86 18.00
N VAL A 350 -4.31 12.16 16.86
CA VAL A 350 -4.65 13.28 15.97
C VAL A 350 -5.14 12.82 14.59
N ALA A 351 -5.35 11.51 14.39
CA ALA A 351 -5.74 10.94 13.11
C ALA A 351 -7.11 11.42 12.60
N ASP A 352 -7.99 11.91 13.49
CA ASP A 352 -9.29 12.48 13.18
C ASP A 352 -9.26 14.02 12.96
N LYS A 353 -8.10 14.65 13.12
CA LYS A 353 -7.95 16.12 12.99
C LYS A 353 -7.56 16.51 11.57
N ASP A 354 -8.56 16.68 10.72
CA ASP A 354 -8.41 17.08 9.31
C ASP A 354 -8.25 18.60 9.10
N LYS A 355 -8.59 19.41 10.11
CA LYS A 355 -8.57 20.89 10.04
C LYS A 355 -7.63 21.55 11.03
N LEU A 356 -7.07 20.79 11.97
CA LEU A 356 -6.11 21.30 12.95
C LEU A 356 -4.71 20.84 12.55
N GLY A 357 -3.75 21.75 12.61
CA GLY A 357 -2.39 21.51 12.15
C GLY A 357 -1.34 22.36 12.87
N ARG A 358 -0.10 22.15 12.46
CA ARG A 358 1.09 22.79 13.02
C ARG A 358 2.12 23.03 11.93
N TRP A 359 2.87 24.12 12.06
CA TRP A 359 4.01 24.46 11.23
C TRP A 359 5.24 23.64 11.62
N PHE A 360 5.89 23.06 10.61
CA PHE A 360 7.17 22.40 10.69
C PHE A 360 8.13 23.08 9.72
N VAL A 361 9.31 23.45 10.23
CA VAL A 361 10.41 24.02 9.44
C VAL A 361 11.42 22.90 9.21
N MET A 362 11.70 22.56 7.97
CA MET A 362 12.78 21.64 7.60
C MET A 362 13.90 22.39 6.90
N THR A 363 15.14 22.11 7.26
CA THR A 363 16.32 22.67 6.58
C THR A 363 17.40 21.62 6.37
N ASN A 364 18.41 22.01 5.60
CA ASN A 364 19.70 21.29 5.56
C ASN A 364 20.34 21.20 6.94
N GLU A 365 21.29 20.26 7.09
CA GLU A 365 22.02 20.08 8.34
C GLU A 365 23.06 21.19 8.58
N PHE A 366 22.91 21.89 9.70
CA PHE A 366 23.90 22.84 10.24
C PHE A 366 23.91 22.79 11.77
N LYS A 367 24.91 23.40 12.41
CA LYS A 367 25.13 23.30 13.87
C LYS A 367 24.22 24.20 14.70
N GLU A 368 23.90 25.38 14.18
CA GLU A 368 23.16 26.42 14.87
C GLU A 368 21.65 26.12 14.94
N HIS A 369 20.92 26.91 15.73
CA HIS A 369 19.47 26.93 15.68
C HIS A 369 19.03 27.63 14.37
N TYR A 370 17.93 27.17 13.76
CA TYR A 370 17.52 27.66 12.44
C TYR A 370 17.16 29.16 12.43
N LEU A 371 16.77 29.74 13.56
CA LEU A 371 16.53 31.18 13.67
C LEU A 371 17.82 32.01 13.71
N ASP A 372 18.92 31.40 14.17
CA ASP A 372 20.21 32.06 14.34
C ASP A 372 21.13 31.85 13.14
N HIS A 373 20.90 30.79 12.37
CA HIS A 373 21.66 30.45 11.17
C HIS A 373 21.55 31.55 10.11
N LEU A 374 22.67 31.86 9.48
CA LEU A 374 22.76 32.80 8.38
C LEU A 374 22.66 32.05 7.06
N TYR A 375 21.52 32.16 6.40
CA TYR A 375 21.20 31.41 5.20
C TYR A 375 21.89 31.99 3.98
N THR A 376 22.37 31.11 3.12
CA THR A 376 23.10 31.39 1.88
C THR A 376 22.46 30.63 0.71
N PRO A 377 22.80 30.93 -0.55
CA PRO A 377 22.21 30.25 -1.70
C PRO A 377 22.41 28.72 -1.76
N THR A 378 23.25 28.14 -0.90
CA THR A 378 23.39 26.69 -0.76
C THR A 378 22.42 26.06 0.24
N ASP A 379 21.76 26.87 1.06
CA ASP A 379 20.79 26.43 2.06
C ASP A 379 19.40 26.26 1.45
N ARG A 380 18.59 25.42 2.08
CA ARG A 380 17.22 25.09 1.66
C ARG A 380 16.28 25.21 2.86
N ILE A 381 15.10 25.79 2.65
CA ILE A 381 14.07 25.95 3.68
C ILE A 381 12.76 25.37 3.15
N VAL A 382 12.16 24.47 3.93
CA VAL A 382 10.79 23.96 3.70
C VAL A 382 9.93 24.32 4.89
N LEU A 383 8.84 25.03 4.63
CA LEU A 383 7.84 25.45 5.61
C LEU A 383 6.58 24.66 5.32
N SER A 384 6.23 23.70 6.18
CA SER A 384 5.08 22.84 5.98
C SER A 384 4.07 22.97 7.11
N TYR A 385 2.82 23.30 6.75
CA TYR A 385 1.70 23.24 7.67
C TYR A 385 0.99 21.91 7.50
N ASN A 386 1.23 20.98 8.42
CA ASN A 386 0.70 19.63 8.34
C ASN A 386 -0.47 19.46 9.32
N VAL A 387 -1.59 18.96 8.83
CA VAL A 387 -2.75 18.64 9.69
C VAL A 387 -2.58 17.29 10.38
N GLY A 388 -3.28 17.09 11.49
CA GLY A 388 -3.17 15.87 12.30
C GLY A 388 -3.41 14.59 11.50
N SER A 389 -4.39 14.59 10.59
CA SER A 389 -4.67 13.43 9.73
C SER A 389 -3.51 13.14 8.75
N GLU A 390 -2.92 14.15 8.13
CA GLU A 390 -1.79 13.98 7.20
C GLU A 390 -0.55 13.42 7.92
N LEU A 391 -0.23 13.96 9.10
CA LEU A 391 0.84 13.45 9.95
C LEU A 391 0.57 12.00 10.36
N ALA A 392 -0.68 11.69 10.73
CA ALA A 392 -1.05 10.38 11.23
C ALA A 392 -0.99 9.30 10.17
N TYR A 393 -1.32 9.59 8.91
CA TYR A 393 -1.28 8.62 7.82
C TYR A 393 0.04 8.66 7.03
N GLN A 394 1.14 9.05 7.66
CA GLN A 394 2.47 8.86 7.07
C GLN A 394 2.95 7.42 7.16
N GLN A 395 3.28 6.87 5.99
CA GLN A 395 3.81 5.52 5.86
C GLN A 395 5.25 5.46 6.39
N ASN A 396 5.48 4.52 7.30
CA ASN A 396 6.80 4.18 7.81
C ASN A 396 7.42 3.05 6.99
N GLU A 397 6.65 1.98 6.76
CA GLU A 397 7.12 0.76 6.10
C GLU A 397 5.98 0.09 5.32
N GLN A 398 6.33 -0.68 4.30
CA GLN A 398 5.38 -1.49 3.54
C GLN A 398 5.98 -2.86 3.21
N PHE A 399 5.17 -3.91 3.39
CA PHE A 399 5.47 -5.27 2.96
C PHE A 399 4.57 -5.64 1.80
N TYR A 400 5.16 -6.26 0.77
CA TYR A 400 4.44 -6.81 -0.37
C TYR A 400 4.63 -8.33 -0.40
N ALA A 401 3.53 -9.06 -0.55
CA ALA A 401 3.56 -10.51 -0.76
C ALA A 401 2.74 -10.89 -1.99
N TYR A 402 3.29 -11.80 -2.79
CA TYR A 402 2.71 -12.25 -4.06
C TYR A 402 2.95 -13.73 -4.26
N GLU A 403 1.88 -14.45 -4.51
CA GLU A 403 1.91 -15.85 -4.93
C GLU A 403 0.89 -16.05 -6.07
N PRO A 404 1.33 -16.41 -7.28
CA PRO A 404 0.41 -16.60 -8.40
C PRO A 404 -0.52 -17.80 -8.17
N THR A 405 -0.10 -18.74 -7.32
CA THR A 405 -0.86 -19.93 -6.97
C THR A 405 -0.45 -20.46 -5.59
N ILE A 406 -1.42 -20.53 -4.68
CA ILE A 406 -1.33 -21.25 -3.40
C ILE A 406 -2.37 -22.38 -3.37
N THR A 407 -2.03 -23.46 -2.67
CA THR A 407 -2.94 -24.58 -2.39
C THR A 407 -2.58 -25.23 -1.06
N SER A 408 -3.57 -25.83 -0.39
CA SER A 408 -3.46 -26.41 0.95
C SER A 408 -2.58 -27.66 1.05
N ASN A 409 -2.14 -28.25 -0.06
CA ASN A 409 -1.31 -29.47 -0.07
C ASN A 409 -1.86 -30.62 0.81
N ARG A 410 -3.18 -30.87 0.74
CA ARG A 410 -3.96 -31.85 1.50
C ARG A 410 -4.12 -31.60 3.00
N ASP A 411 -3.56 -30.54 3.54
CA ASP A 411 -3.72 -30.18 4.96
C ASP A 411 -3.88 -28.67 5.11
N GLU A 412 -2.77 -27.94 5.10
CA GLU A 412 -2.78 -26.48 5.14
C GLU A 412 -1.54 -25.86 4.52
N ILE A 413 -1.68 -24.61 4.09
CA ILE A 413 -0.58 -23.72 3.73
C ILE A 413 -0.71 -22.41 4.48
N VAL A 414 0.41 -21.88 4.95
CA VAL A 414 0.50 -20.56 5.61
C VAL A 414 1.43 -19.70 4.78
N MET A 415 0.88 -18.65 4.17
CA MET A 415 1.61 -17.67 3.38
C MET A 415 1.86 -16.42 4.22
N PRO A 416 3.13 -16.05 4.49
CA PRO A 416 3.44 -14.81 5.19
C PRO A 416 3.05 -13.59 4.34
N LEU A 417 2.42 -12.60 4.95
CA LEU A 417 2.06 -11.32 4.31
C LEU A 417 3.02 -10.19 4.72
N GLY A 418 3.57 -10.24 5.93
CA GLY A 418 4.53 -9.26 6.44
C GLY A 418 4.32 -8.94 7.92
N ASN A 419 5.15 -8.04 8.46
CA ASN A 419 4.96 -7.53 9.81
C ASN A 419 3.91 -6.42 9.81
N ALA A 420 3.07 -6.41 10.84
CA ALA A 420 2.07 -5.40 11.04
C ALA A 420 2.13 -4.83 12.46
N ASN A 421 1.73 -3.58 12.62
CA ASN A 421 1.60 -2.91 13.91
C ASN A 421 0.14 -2.49 14.15
N GLN A 422 -0.12 -1.84 15.28
CA GLN A 422 -1.46 -1.35 15.64
C GLN A 422 -2.11 -0.46 14.56
N ARG A 423 -1.30 0.27 13.80
CA ARG A 423 -1.75 1.25 12.82
C ARG A 423 -1.73 0.74 11.39
N SER A 424 -1.51 -0.55 11.14
CA SER A 424 -1.41 -1.05 9.78
C SER A 424 -2.73 -1.06 9.01
N ILE A 425 -2.64 -0.77 7.71
CA ILE A 425 -3.68 -1.09 6.73
C ILE A 425 -3.20 -2.28 5.91
N VAL A 426 -4.04 -3.30 5.82
CA VAL A 426 -3.75 -4.53 5.07
C VAL A 426 -4.70 -4.62 3.89
N ASN A 427 -4.15 -4.82 2.70
CA ASN A 427 -4.91 -5.12 1.49
C ASN A 427 -4.54 -6.52 1.00
N ILE A 428 -5.54 -7.36 0.73
CA ILE A 428 -5.35 -8.72 0.23
C ILE A 428 -6.27 -8.93 -0.97
N GLN A 429 -5.71 -9.29 -2.10
CA GLN A 429 -6.43 -9.68 -3.30
C GLN A 429 -6.36 -11.20 -3.47
N LEU A 430 -7.53 -11.83 -3.57
CA LEU A 430 -7.69 -13.25 -3.80
C LEU A 430 -8.27 -13.50 -5.19
N LYS A 431 -7.51 -14.18 -6.06
CA LYS A 431 -7.96 -14.61 -7.38
C LYS A 431 -8.34 -16.09 -7.33
N PRO A 432 -9.63 -16.45 -7.43
CA PRO A 432 -10.01 -17.86 -7.45
C PRO A 432 -9.57 -18.53 -8.76
N ILE A 433 -9.00 -19.74 -8.64
CA ILE A 433 -8.54 -20.53 -9.79
C ILE A 433 -9.42 -21.76 -9.95
N ASN A 434 -9.25 -22.78 -9.10
CA ASN A 434 -10.02 -24.01 -9.14
C ASN A 434 -10.22 -24.59 -7.74
N ARG A 435 -11.23 -25.45 -7.61
CA ARG A 435 -11.44 -26.34 -6.47
C ARG A 435 -11.34 -27.77 -6.97
N PHE A 436 -10.71 -28.63 -6.20
CA PHE A 436 -10.46 -29.99 -6.63
C PHE A 436 -10.39 -30.92 -5.43
N GLY A 437 -10.58 -32.22 -5.68
CA GLY A 437 -10.54 -33.24 -4.65
C GLY A 437 -11.60 -34.29 -4.88
N THR A 438 -12.14 -34.84 -3.79
CA THR A 438 -13.10 -35.93 -3.84
C THR A 438 -14.43 -35.49 -3.22
N ALA A 439 -15.48 -35.51 -4.03
CA ALA A 439 -16.85 -35.33 -3.57
C ALA A 439 -17.38 -36.67 -3.06
N ILE A 440 -18.12 -36.64 -1.95
CA ILE A 440 -18.75 -37.83 -1.37
C ILE A 440 -20.25 -37.66 -1.40
N GLU A 441 -20.92 -38.55 -2.11
CA GLU A 441 -22.36 -38.70 -2.09
C GLU A 441 -22.72 -39.87 -1.17
N ASN A 442 -23.49 -39.57 -0.12
CA ASN A 442 -23.99 -40.57 0.80
C ASN A 442 -25.44 -40.95 0.42
N GLU A 443 -25.67 -42.23 0.20
CA GLU A 443 -26.99 -42.83 0.00
C GLU A 443 -27.25 -43.81 1.16
N LYS A 444 -28.40 -43.69 1.82
CA LYS A 444 -28.84 -44.64 2.86
C LYS A 444 -29.95 -45.52 2.31
N ILE A 445 -29.76 -46.83 2.40
CA ILE A 445 -30.73 -47.81 1.95
C ILE A 445 -31.25 -48.58 3.15
N ARG A 446 -32.58 -48.60 3.29
CA ARG A 446 -33.29 -49.57 4.12
C ARG A 446 -34.02 -50.53 3.20
N TRP A 447 -33.68 -51.81 3.30
CA TRP A 447 -34.34 -52.85 2.53
C TRP A 447 -35.01 -53.85 3.45
N GLU A 448 -36.30 -54.05 3.24
CA GLU A 448 -37.15 -54.93 4.02
C GLU A 448 -37.68 -56.01 3.10
N THR A 449 -37.48 -57.26 3.49
CA THR A 449 -37.89 -58.43 2.71
C THR A 449 -38.58 -59.42 3.65
N PRO A 450 -39.76 -59.94 3.30
CA PRO A 450 -40.20 -61.22 3.81
C PRO A 450 -39.34 -62.29 3.12
N SER A 451 -38.52 -63.04 3.88
CA SER A 451 -37.61 -64.03 3.29
C SER A 451 -38.34 -64.93 2.27
N SER A 452 -37.92 -64.91 1.01
CA SER A 452 -38.39 -65.88 0.01
C SER A 452 -37.78 -67.23 0.35
N CYS A 453 -38.57 -68.08 0.97
CA CYS A 453 -38.25 -69.48 1.10
C CYS A 453 -39.40 -70.28 0.45
N GLY A 454 -39.06 -71.44 -0.11
CA GLY A 454 -39.98 -72.25 -0.92
C GLY A 454 -41.22 -72.72 -0.15
N LYS A 455 -42.00 -73.63 -0.74
CA LYS A 455 -43.37 -73.99 -0.34
C LYS A 455 -43.61 -74.46 1.13
N ASN A 456 -42.64 -74.46 2.05
CA ASN A 456 -42.79 -74.94 3.44
C ASN A 456 -41.98 -74.14 4.49
N CYS A 457 -42.01 -72.82 4.44
CA CYS A 457 -41.35 -71.98 5.46
C CYS A 457 -42.23 -70.82 5.92
N ILE A 458 -41.98 -70.35 7.15
CA ILE A 458 -42.52 -69.09 7.64
C ILE A 458 -41.57 -67.99 7.15
N PRO A 459 -42.03 -66.99 6.37
CA PRO A 459 -41.18 -65.88 5.97
C PRO A 459 -40.70 -65.18 7.22
N LYS A 460 -39.38 -65.17 7.43
CA LYS A 460 -38.80 -64.44 8.53
C LYS A 460 -38.61 -63.00 8.09
N HIS A 461 -39.00 -62.09 8.97
CA HIS A 461 -38.80 -60.67 8.78
C HIS A 461 -37.30 -60.38 8.84
N MET A 462 -36.79 -59.68 7.83
CA MET A 462 -35.41 -59.23 7.77
C MET A 462 -35.38 -57.79 7.25
N VAL A 463 -34.62 -56.94 7.95
CA VAL A 463 -34.35 -55.57 7.52
C VAL A 463 -32.84 -55.38 7.45
N CYS A 464 -32.38 -54.88 6.32
CA CYS A 464 -30.98 -54.54 6.08
C CYS A 464 -30.84 -53.04 5.94
N HIS A 465 -29.84 -52.47 6.62
CA HIS A 465 -29.48 -51.07 6.53
C HIS A 465 -28.08 -50.94 5.94
N TRP A 466 -27.97 -50.28 4.79
CA TRP A 466 -26.71 -49.97 4.14
C TRP A 466 -26.51 -48.47 4.05
N ASP A 467 -25.31 -48.02 4.42
CA ASP A 467 -24.83 -46.70 4.04
C ASP A 467 -23.86 -46.88 2.86
N ILE A 468 -23.99 -46.02 1.86
CA ILE A 468 -23.24 -46.11 0.61
C ILE A 468 -22.56 -44.78 0.37
N ASN A 469 -21.23 -44.80 0.26
CA ASN A 469 -20.46 -43.64 -0.15
C ASN A 469 -19.97 -43.85 -1.58
N LYS A 470 -20.47 -43.02 -2.50
CA LYS A 470 -19.89 -42.86 -3.83
C LYS A 470 -18.92 -41.70 -3.80
N TYR A 471 -17.78 -41.90 -4.45
CA TYR A 471 -16.72 -40.90 -4.54
C TYR A 471 -16.52 -40.51 -6.00
N THR A 472 -16.46 -39.21 -6.24
CA THR A 472 -16.20 -38.66 -7.56
C THR A 472 -15.11 -37.62 -7.42
N ASN A 473 -14.02 -37.80 -8.17
CA ASN A 473 -12.99 -36.77 -8.24
C ASN A 473 -13.50 -35.62 -9.10
N TYR A 474 -13.25 -34.39 -8.66
CA TYR A 474 -13.62 -33.18 -9.39
C TYR A 474 -12.44 -32.22 -9.49
N ASP A 475 -12.49 -31.39 -10.51
CA ASP A 475 -11.61 -30.25 -10.74
C ASP A 475 -12.44 -29.18 -11.45
N ASP A 476 -13.04 -28.29 -10.66
CA ASP A 476 -14.00 -27.30 -11.13
C ASP A 476 -13.42 -25.88 -10.96
N ALA A 477 -13.87 -24.95 -11.80
CA ALA A 477 -13.61 -23.54 -11.57
C ALA A 477 -14.15 -23.09 -10.20
N LEU A 478 -13.35 -22.30 -9.48
CA LEU A 478 -13.73 -21.76 -8.18
C LEU A 478 -14.34 -20.37 -8.35
N THR A 479 -15.38 -20.09 -7.56
CA THR A 479 -15.88 -18.73 -7.33
C THR A 479 -15.98 -18.49 -5.83
N LEU A 480 -15.58 -17.30 -5.38
CA LEU A 480 -15.74 -16.89 -3.99
C LEU A 480 -17.03 -16.07 -3.91
N THR A 481 -17.90 -16.39 -2.96
CA THR A 481 -19.10 -15.60 -2.68
C THR A 481 -18.74 -14.26 -2.04
N THR A 482 -19.70 -13.34 -1.91
CA THR A 482 -19.51 -12.03 -1.27
C THR A 482 -19.54 -12.11 0.25
N ASP A 483 -20.12 -13.17 0.82
CA ASP A 483 -20.19 -13.44 2.26
C ASP A 483 -19.11 -14.43 2.74
N LEU A 484 -18.21 -14.85 1.83
CA LEU A 484 -17.14 -15.83 2.07
C LEU A 484 -17.65 -17.20 2.59
N THR A 485 -18.89 -17.58 2.30
CA THR A 485 -19.41 -18.92 2.62
C THR A 485 -18.91 -19.99 1.65
N GLY A 486 -19.12 -21.27 2.01
CA GLY A 486 -18.72 -22.41 1.19
C GLY A 486 -17.20 -22.63 1.19
N GLU A 487 -16.58 -22.62 0.02
CA GLU A 487 -15.13 -22.90 -0.11
C GLU A 487 -14.25 -21.83 0.57
N ALA A 488 -14.74 -20.60 0.68
CA ALA A 488 -14.03 -19.50 1.33
C ALA A 488 -13.94 -19.66 2.87
N GLU A 489 -14.71 -20.59 3.47
CA GLU A 489 -14.59 -20.93 4.90
C GLU A 489 -13.25 -21.57 5.27
N LYS A 490 -12.48 -21.98 4.26
CA LYS A 490 -11.13 -22.53 4.38
C LYS A 490 -10.06 -21.46 4.61
N LEU A 491 -10.43 -20.19 4.60
CA LEU A 491 -9.51 -19.05 4.71
C LEU A 491 -9.47 -18.49 6.14
N TYR A 492 -8.24 -18.30 6.64
CA TYR A 492 -7.95 -17.78 7.97
C TYR A 492 -6.90 -16.69 7.88
N LEU A 493 -7.05 -15.66 8.69
CA LEU A 493 -5.97 -14.72 9.02
C LEU A 493 -5.22 -15.27 10.23
N VAL A 494 -3.89 -15.19 10.21
CA VAL A 494 -3.06 -15.63 11.35
C VAL A 494 -2.26 -14.44 11.87
N LEU A 495 -2.36 -14.18 13.18
CA LEU A 495 -1.66 -13.10 13.89
C LEU A 495 -0.84 -13.68 15.04
N ASP A 496 0.49 -13.75 14.87
CA ASP A 496 1.42 -14.44 15.79
C ASP A 496 0.98 -15.86 16.17
N GLY A 497 0.51 -16.61 15.18
CA GLY A 497 0.06 -18.00 15.35
C GLY A 497 -1.38 -18.17 15.81
N GLU A 498 -2.09 -17.11 16.20
CA GLU A 498 -3.53 -17.17 16.49
C GLU A 498 -4.34 -17.08 15.20
N GLU A 499 -5.33 -17.96 15.05
CA GLU A 499 -6.12 -18.10 13.82
C GLU A 499 -7.50 -17.43 13.94
N PHE A 500 -7.84 -16.64 12.92
CA PHE A 500 -9.12 -15.94 12.82
C PHE A 500 -9.79 -16.29 11.50
N LYS A 501 -10.98 -16.90 11.56
CA LYS A 501 -11.73 -17.29 10.35
C LYS A 501 -12.20 -16.05 9.60
N MET A 502 -11.91 -15.96 8.30
CA MET A 502 -12.22 -14.76 7.49
C MET A 502 -13.73 -14.46 7.42
N THR A 503 -14.57 -15.50 7.45
CA THR A 503 -16.03 -15.34 7.48
C THR A 503 -16.52 -14.62 8.73
N ASP A 504 -15.88 -14.87 9.86
CA ASP A 504 -16.31 -14.33 11.15
C ASP A 504 -15.86 -12.88 11.26
N LEU A 505 -14.63 -12.59 10.81
CA LEU A 505 -14.13 -11.22 10.69
C LEU A 505 -15.00 -10.35 9.78
N LEU A 506 -15.53 -10.91 8.67
CA LEU A 506 -16.44 -10.21 7.78
C LEU A 506 -17.79 -9.92 8.46
N LYS A 507 -18.38 -10.91 9.13
CA LYS A 507 -19.64 -10.77 9.87
C LYS A 507 -19.53 -9.73 11.00
N GLU A 508 -18.38 -9.70 11.67
CA GLU A 508 -18.06 -8.72 12.72
C GLU A 508 -17.66 -7.33 12.17
N LYS A 509 -17.64 -7.15 10.85
CA LYS A 509 -17.25 -5.89 10.17
C LYS A 509 -15.82 -5.44 10.51
N LYS A 510 -14.94 -6.38 10.82
CA LYS A 510 -13.50 -6.15 11.05
C LYS A 510 -12.72 -6.07 9.74
N ILE A 511 -13.24 -6.68 8.68
CA ILE A 511 -12.71 -6.60 7.31
C ILE A 511 -13.78 -6.08 6.35
N GLN A 512 -13.35 -5.39 5.28
CA GLN A 512 -14.21 -4.92 4.19
C GLN A 512 -13.90 -5.74 2.94
N LEU A 513 -14.93 -6.07 2.16
CA LEU A 513 -14.83 -6.91 0.97
C LEU A 513 -15.34 -6.17 -0.25
N TYR A 514 -14.57 -6.22 -1.34
CA TYR A 514 -14.93 -5.65 -2.63
C TYR A 514 -14.71 -6.68 -3.75
N LYS A 515 -15.62 -6.76 -4.72
CA LYS A 515 -15.43 -7.61 -5.90
C LYS A 515 -14.72 -6.81 -6.99
N VAL A 516 -13.67 -7.40 -7.58
CA VAL A 516 -12.86 -6.79 -8.63
C VAL A 516 -12.75 -7.82 -9.76
N GLY A 517 -13.64 -7.74 -10.75
CA GLY A 517 -13.80 -8.80 -11.74
C GLY A 517 -14.16 -10.14 -11.08
N ASN A 518 -13.39 -11.19 -11.35
CA ASN A 518 -13.53 -12.50 -10.68
C ASN A 518 -12.78 -12.59 -9.34
N SER A 519 -11.96 -11.58 -9.03
CA SER A 519 -11.14 -11.55 -7.83
C SER A 519 -11.90 -10.91 -6.66
N THR A 520 -11.47 -11.20 -5.44
CA THR A 520 -12.02 -10.64 -4.20
C THR A 520 -10.95 -9.85 -3.49
N HIS A 521 -11.20 -8.55 -3.27
CA HIS A 521 -10.35 -7.68 -2.49
C HIS A 521 -10.83 -7.62 -1.05
N LEU A 522 -9.90 -7.66 -0.11
CA LEU A 522 -10.12 -7.61 1.32
C LEU A 522 -9.27 -6.47 1.90
N GLU A 523 -9.91 -5.58 2.63
CA GLU A 523 -9.26 -4.44 3.29
C GLU A 523 -9.44 -4.53 4.80
N ILE A 524 -8.34 -4.43 5.54
CA ILE A 524 -8.31 -4.38 7.01
C ILE A 524 -7.73 -3.04 7.42
N LYS A 525 -8.57 -2.15 7.95
CA LYS A 525 -8.15 -0.77 8.32
C LYS A 525 -7.56 -0.66 9.72
N ASN A 526 -7.81 -1.66 10.57
CA ASN A 526 -7.38 -1.63 11.97
C ASN A 526 -7.27 -3.07 12.48
N LEU A 527 -6.04 -3.59 12.53
CA LEU A 527 -5.75 -4.92 13.04
C LEU A 527 -6.02 -5.06 14.54
N SER A 528 -5.91 -3.97 15.32
CA SER A 528 -6.20 -3.99 16.75
C SER A 528 -7.66 -4.30 17.10
N LYS A 529 -8.58 -4.20 16.13
CA LYS A 529 -9.96 -4.69 16.29
C LYS A 529 -10.07 -6.21 16.22
N ILE A 530 -9.08 -6.89 15.64
CA ILE A 530 -9.03 -8.36 15.53
C ILE A 530 -8.33 -8.94 16.76
N LYS A 531 -7.10 -8.48 17.02
CA LYS A 531 -6.27 -8.84 18.16
C LYS A 531 -5.62 -7.57 18.69
N GLU A 532 -5.68 -7.33 20.00
CA GLU A 532 -5.06 -6.15 20.60
C GLU A 532 -3.54 -6.16 20.34
N ILE A 533 -3.02 -5.07 19.77
CA ILE A 533 -1.60 -4.84 19.51
C ILE A 533 -1.26 -3.54 20.23
N LYS A 534 -0.23 -3.56 21.09
CA LYS A 534 0.17 -2.35 21.81
C LYS A 534 0.94 -1.40 20.89
N PRO A 535 1.03 -0.10 21.23
CA PRO A 535 1.90 0.81 20.52
C PRO A 535 3.33 0.28 20.46
N PHE A 536 3.97 0.37 19.30
CA PHE A 536 5.33 -0.13 19.00
C PHE A 536 5.53 -1.66 18.96
N ASP A 537 4.52 -2.45 19.32
CA ASP A 537 4.58 -3.90 19.09
C ASP A 537 4.32 -4.20 17.61
N GLU A 538 5.03 -5.20 17.09
CA GLU A 538 4.81 -5.77 15.76
C GLU A 538 4.32 -7.22 15.89
N VAL A 539 3.42 -7.59 14.99
CA VAL A 539 2.86 -8.93 14.88
C VAL A 539 3.12 -9.48 13.47
N ASN A 540 3.39 -10.78 13.39
CA ASN A 540 3.52 -11.46 12.10
C ASN A 540 2.12 -11.75 11.54
N LEU A 541 1.86 -11.23 10.35
CA LEU A 541 0.61 -11.45 9.63
C LEU A 541 0.79 -12.50 8.53
N SER A 542 -0.08 -13.50 8.51
CA SER A 542 -0.11 -14.54 7.47
C SER A 542 -1.53 -14.85 7.01
N LEU A 543 -1.66 -15.28 5.76
CA LEU A 543 -2.87 -15.89 5.21
C LEU A 543 -2.74 -17.41 5.29
N LYS A 544 -3.71 -18.06 5.90
CA LYS A 544 -3.77 -19.51 6.01
C LYS A 544 -4.93 -20.08 5.21
N LEU A 545 -4.63 -21.13 4.46
CA LEU A 545 -5.59 -21.87 3.65
C LEU A 545 -5.60 -23.34 4.08
N ARG A 546 -6.77 -23.85 4.49
CA ARG A 546 -6.96 -25.25 4.90
C ARG A 546 -7.64 -26.10 3.83
N ALA A 547 -7.23 -27.35 3.71
CA ALA A 547 -8.00 -28.39 3.04
C ALA A 547 -9.14 -28.84 3.97
N LEU A 548 -10.27 -29.26 3.39
CA LEU A 548 -11.15 -30.15 4.12
C LEU A 548 -10.52 -31.54 4.06
N LYS A 549 -10.15 -32.09 5.23
CA LYS A 549 -9.67 -33.45 5.39
C LYS A 549 -10.65 -34.21 6.26
N ALA A 550 -11.12 -35.35 5.77
CA ALA A 550 -11.94 -36.25 6.56
C ALA A 550 -11.66 -37.70 6.17
N THR A 551 -11.90 -38.60 7.12
CA THR A 551 -11.77 -40.04 6.91
C THR A 551 -13.15 -40.64 6.87
N THR A 552 -13.44 -41.46 5.86
CA THR A 552 -14.71 -42.17 5.79
C THR A 552 -14.53 -43.53 5.12
N PHE A 553 -15.57 -44.35 5.20
CA PHE A 553 -15.60 -45.63 4.51
C PHE A 553 -15.90 -45.44 3.02
N PHE A 554 -15.30 -46.29 2.18
CA PHE A 554 -15.54 -46.29 0.73
C PHE A 554 -16.42 -47.46 0.31
N GLY A 555 -17.37 -47.18 -0.59
CA GLY A 555 -18.27 -48.19 -1.14
C GLY A 555 -19.50 -48.43 -0.28
N VAL A 556 -19.95 -49.69 -0.18
CA VAL A 556 -21.13 -50.09 0.58
C VAL A 556 -20.72 -50.62 1.95
N LYS A 557 -21.38 -50.10 3.00
CA LYS A 557 -21.22 -50.55 4.38
C LYS A 557 -22.57 -51.01 4.92
N LEU A 558 -22.68 -52.28 5.30
CA LEU A 558 -23.81 -52.77 6.10
C LEU A 558 -23.68 -52.19 7.50
N VAL A 559 -24.64 -51.37 7.92
CA VAL A 559 -24.61 -50.64 9.21
C VAL A 559 -25.61 -51.17 10.22
N GLY A 560 -26.59 -51.97 9.79
CA GLY A 560 -27.57 -52.57 10.69
C GLY A 560 -28.30 -53.75 10.07
N VAL A 561 -28.67 -54.70 10.91
CA VAL A 561 -29.47 -55.87 10.57
C VAL A 561 -30.54 -56.08 11.65
N GLU A 562 -31.78 -56.33 11.24
CA GLU A 562 -32.89 -56.66 12.14
C GLU A 562 -33.55 -57.97 11.68
N GLY A 563 -34.17 -58.68 12.63
CA GLY A 563 -34.85 -59.94 12.36
C GLY A 563 -33.91 -61.14 12.19
N ASP A 564 -34.35 -62.16 11.45
CA ASP A 564 -33.53 -63.37 11.22
C ASP A 564 -32.74 -63.28 9.91
N TRP A 565 -31.55 -62.71 10.02
CA TRP A 565 -30.65 -62.43 8.89
C TRP A 565 -29.62 -63.53 8.64
N ARG A 566 -29.56 -64.59 9.45
CA ARG A 566 -28.51 -65.62 9.36
C ARG A 566 -28.84 -66.64 8.28
N GLY A 567 -27.96 -66.79 7.28
CA GLY A 567 -28.05 -67.82 6.24
C GLY A 567 -27.95 -67.28 4.81
N LEU A 568 -27.96 -68.20 3.83
CA LEU A 568 -27.92 -67.90 2.39
C LEU A 568 -29.13 -67.02 2.00
N GLY A 569 -28.87 -65.76 1.66
CA GLY A 569 -29.89 -64.73 1.38
C GLY A 569 -30.04 -63.63 2.43
N GLY A 570 -29.26 -63.70 3.52
CA GLY A 570 -29.20 -62.69 4.57
C GLY A 570 -28.55 -61.36 4.16
N CYS A 571 -28.67 -60.33 5.01
CA CYS A 571 -28.08 -59.01 4.74
C CYS A 571 -26.58 -59.02 4.38
N PRO A 572 -25.71 -59.80 5.04
CA PRO A 572 -24.30 -59.90 4.65
C PRO A 572 -24.15 -60.43 3.22
N PHE A 573 -24.90 -61.49 2.86
CA PHE A 573 -24.82 -62.12 1.53
C PHE A 573 -25.33 -61.24 0.38
N ASN A 574 -26.23 -60.29 0.66
CA ASN A 574 -26.71 -59.33 -0.34
C ASN A 574 -25.82 -58.09 -0.47
N THR A 575 -24.88 -57.84 0.45
CA THR A 575 -24.04 -56.63 0.46
C THR A 575 -23.16 -56.51 -0.80
N PRO A 576 -22.51 -57.59 -1.32
CA PRO A 576 -21.81 -57.52 -2.61
C PRO A 576 -22.75 -57.19 -3.77
N GLN A 577 -23.96 -57.74 -3.81
CA GLN A 577 -24.92 -57.43 -4.87
C GLN A 577 -25.36 -55.96 -4.85
N VAL A 578 -25.54 -55.37 -3.65
CA VAL A 578 -25.80 -53.93 -3.51
C VAL A 578 -24.62 -53.11 -4.06
N ALA A 579 -23.39 -53.53 -3.77
CA ALA A 579 -22.18 -52.89 -4.28
C ALA A 579 -22.08 -52.96 -5.81
N GLU A 580 -22.34 -54.13 -6.40
CA GLU A 580 -22.35 -54.34 -7.85
C GLU A 580 -23.41 -53.48 -8.54
N THR A 581 -24.63 -53.45 -8.01
CA THR A 581 -25.74 -52.64 -8.54
C THR A 581 -25.42 -51.15 -8.53
N ARG A 582 -24.54 -50.71 -7.63
CA ARG A 582 -24.09 -49.32 -7.50
C ARG A 582 -22.73 -49.06 -8.15
N GLY A 583 -22.14 -50.07 -8.80
CA GLY A 583 -20.84 -49.97 -9.45
C GLY A 583 -19.69 -49.64 -8.48
N THR A 584 -19.79 -50.07 -7.22
CA THR A 584 -18.82 -49.76 -6.17
C THR A 584 -18.36 -51.03 -5.45
N GLN A 585 -17.48 -50.87 -4.46
CA GLN A 585 -16.89 -51.97 -3.70
C GLN A 585 -17.54 -52.09 -2.32
N VAL A 586 -17.16 -53.12 -1.55
CA VAL A 586 -17.65 -53.30 -0.19
C VAL A 586 -16.64 -52.71 0.79
N SER A 587 -17.09 -51.94 1.76
CA SER A 587 -16.24 -51.42 2.83
C SER A 587 -15.84 -52.52 3.81
N ARG A 588 -14.61 -52.49 4.31
CA ARG A 588 -14.13 -53.33 5.44
C ARG A 588 -14.81 -53.01 6.75
N ASP A 589 -15.37 -51.82 6.89
CA ASP A 589 -16.09 -51.38 8.09
C ASP A 589 -17.52 -51.96 8.15
N THR A 590 -17.91 -52.76 7.16
CA THR A 590 -19.22 -53.41 7.11
C THR A 590 -19.42 -54.35 8.30
N LEU A 591 -20.65 -54.42 8.83
CA LEU A 591 -21.04 -55.48 9.75
C LEU A 591 -20.90 -56.86 9.09
N GLU A 592 -20.56 -57.87 9.88
CA GLU A 592 -20.36 -59.26 9.43
C GLU A 592 -19.36 -59.39 8.27
N VAL A 593 -18.30 -58.57 8.27
CA VAL A 593 -17.24 -58.57 7.24
C VAL A 593 -16.62 -59.96 7.01
N GLY A 594 -16.59 -60.82 8.03
CA GLY A 594 -16.12 -62.20 7.91
C GLY A 594 -16.98 -63.05 6.96
N GLU A 595 -18.31 -62.98 7.10
CA GLU A 595 -19.26 -63.68 6.21
C GLU A 595 -19.19 -63.12 4.79
N ILE A 596 -19.07 -61.80 4.65
CA ILE A 596 -18.96 -61.13 3.34
C ILE A 596 -17.64 -61.50 2.66
N ASN A 597 -16.52 -61.52 3.39
CA ASN A 597 -15.22 -61.91 2.85
C ASN A 597 -15.22 -63.37 2.39
N TRP A 598 -15.84 -64.27 3.17
CA TRP A 598 -16.02 -65.66 2.75
C TRP A 598 -16.79 -65.75 1.43
N LEU A 599 -17.91 -65.03 1.30
CA LEU A 599 -18.72 -65.01 0.09
C LEU A 599 -17.96 -64.45 -1.11
N ILE A 600 -17.24 -63.33 -0.95
CA ILE A 600 -16.43 -62.73 -2.01
C ILE A 600 -15.40 -63.74 -2.54
N ASN A 601 -14.74 -64.48 -1.66
CA ASN A 601 -13.75 -65.50 -2.04
C ASN A 601 -14.40 -66.72 -2.71
N ASP A 602 -15.54 -67.21 -2.21
CA ASP A 602 -16.29 -68.30 -2.82
C ASP A 602 -16.77 -67.94 -4.24
N LEU A 603 -17.32 -66.74 -4.43
CA LEU A 603 -17.72 -66.23 -5.75
C LEU A 603 -16.52 -66.12 -6.71
N ALA A 604 -15.40 -65.58 -6.24
CA ALA A 604 -14.18 -65.48 -7.03
C ALA A 604 -13.67 -66.88 -7.48
N ASN A 605 -13.71 -67.87 -6.58
CA ASN A 605 -13.32 -69.25 -6.87
C ASN A 605 -14.25 -69.93 -7.88
N ARG A 606 -15.53 -69.55 -7.91
CA ARG A 606 -16.53 -70.05 -8.87
C ARG A 606 -16.46 -69.36 -10.24
N GLY A 607 -15.52 -68.43 -10.44
CA GLY A 607 -15.32 -67.76 -11.72
C GLY A 607 -16.31 -66.62 -12.00
N TYR A 608 -16.91 -66.02 -10.97
CA TYR A 608 -17.78 -64.87 -11.16
C TYR A 608 -17.03 -63.69 -11.80
N PRO A 609 -17.62 -63.01 -12.81
CA PRO A 609 -16.94 -61.97 -13.57
C PRO A 609 -16.68 -60.68 -12.79
N TYR A 610 -17.53 -60.34 -11.80
CA TYR A 610 -17.35 -59.16 -10.96
C TYR A 610 -16.49 -59.49 -9.74
N ARG A 611 -15.28 -58.92 -9.68
CA ARG A 611 -14.35 -59.10 -8.55
C ARG A 611 -14.55 -58.02 -7.51
N PHE A 612 -15.29 -58.36 -6.46
CA PHE A 612 -15.40 -57.50 -5.28
C PHE A 612 -14.07 -57.44 -4.52
N LYS A 613 -13.75 -56.25 -4.02
CA LYS A 613 -12.67 -56.00 -3.07
C LYS A 613 -13.24 -55.39 -1.82
N LEU A 614 -12.65 -55.76 -0.69
CA LEU A 614 -12.88 -55.11 0.59
C LEU A 614 -12.00 -53.85 0.66
N MET A 615 -12.63 -52.69 0.61
CA MET A 615 -11.99 -51.38 0.67
C MET A 615 -11.84 -50.94 2.12
N ASP A 616 -10.63 -50.58 2.51
CA ASP A 616 -10.39 -49.88 3.76
C ASP A 616 -11.05 -48.50 3.73
N SER A 617 -11.43 -48.01 4.90
CA SER A 617 -11.71 -46.59 5.08
C SER A 617 -10.45 -45.78 4.79
N GLY A 618 -10.62 -44.57 4.28
CA GLY A 618 -9.48 -43.72 3.98
C GLY A 618 -9.83 -42.26 3.92
N ASP A 619 -8.77 -41.48 3.80
CA ASP A 619 -8.85 -40.03 3.78
C ASP A 619 -9.34 -39.55 2.41
N TYR A 620 -10.18 -38.52 2.44
CA TYR A 620 -10.53 -37.73 1.28
C TYR A 620 -10.29 -36.25 1.57
N PHE A 621 -10.02 -35.52 0.51
CA PHE A 621 -9.62 -34.11 0.58
C PHE A 621 -10.47 -33.28 -0.36
N GLN A 622 -10.77 -32.05 0.05
CA GLN A 622 -11.31 -31.02 -0.83
C GLN A 622 -10.47 -29.76 -0.66
N GLU A 623 -9.83 -29.35 -1.74
CA GLU A 623 -8.85 -28.29 -1.77
C GLU A 623 -9.30 -27.16 -2.70
N ILE A 624 -8.72 -26.00 -2.48
CA ILE A 624 -8.85 -24.88 -3.40
C ILE A 624 -7.48 -24.36 -3.80
N LYS A 625 -7.46 -23.71 -4.95
CA LYS A 625 -6.31 -23.02 -5.51
C LYS A 625 -6.65 -21.55 -5.71
N LEU A 626 -5.79 -20.68 -5.20
CA LEU A 626 -5.97 -19.23 -5.24
C LEU A 626 -4.68 -18.56 -5.69
N GLY A 627 -4.78 -17.45 -6.43
CA GLY A 627 -3.69 -16.48 -6.51
C GLY A 627 -3.86 -15.44 -5.40
N VAL A 628 -2.76 -14.98 -4.80
CA VAL A 628 -2.75 -14.02 -3.70
C VAL A 628 -1.75 -12.90 -3.98
N SER A 629 -2.20 -11.65 -3.83
CA SER A 629 -1.33 -10.48 -3.83
C SER A 629 -1.77 -9.58 -2.68
N SER A 630 -0.83 -9.06 -1.90
CA SER A 630 -1.16 -8.30 -0.70
C SER A 630 -0.13 -7.22 -0.38
N THR A 631 -0.59 -6.18 0.29
CA THR A 631 0.25 -5.15 0.92
C THR A 631 -0.11 -5.00 2.39
N VAL A 632 0.92 -4.88 3.23
CA VAL A 632 0.78 -4.42 4.63
C VAL A 632 1.48 -3.09 4.72
N ILE A 633 0.74 -2.02 4.97
CA ILE A 633 1.28 -0.66 5.10
C ILE A 633 1.27 -0.29 6.58
N ASN A 634 2.46 -0.08 7.14
CA ASN A 634 2.67 0.35 8.52
C ASN A 634 2.83 1.86 8.56
N TYR A 635 1.97 2.52 9.33
CA TYR A 635 2.05 3.96 9.57
C TYR A 635 2.87 4.27 10.83
N TYR A 636 3.44 5.47 10.92
CA TYR A 636 4.12 5.93 12.13
C TYR A 636 3.16 5.89 13.34
N ASN A 637 3.66 5.55 14.52
CA ASN A 637 2.84 5.46 15.75
C ASN A 637 2.48 6.82 16.34
#